data_AF-A0A1C5XUC6-F1
#
_entry.id   AF-A0A1C5XUC6-F1
#
_cell.length_a   1.000
_cell.length_b   1.000
_cell.length_c   1.000
_cell.angle_alpha   90.00
_cell.angle_beta   90.00
_cell.angle_gamma   90.00
#
_symmetry.space_group_name_H-M   'P 1'
#
loop_
_entity.id
_entity.type
_entity.pdbx_description
1 polymer ?
#
loop_
_entity_poly.entity_id
_entity_poly.type
_entity_poly.pdbx_seq_one_letter_code
_entity_poly.pdbx_strand_id
1 'polypeptide(L)'
;MKEIWAALDNIKWQFLTEEQRMQFLLTWLPEFEPLFDLFSDFRSGGYRILSDLLNDILQENEQHKKRQLHRPGDSTVFNDLMEAYLSKRNSQHYREAVSIRCRELLNEIVRPQMAVRYVEALGKRNLLWDLLLDALEPNVLEVSHAE
;
A
#
# COMPACT_ATOMS: atom_id res chain seq x y z
N MET A 1 -14.95 -14.03 -4.40
CA MET A 1 -13.85 -14.56 -5.23
C MET A 1 -13.20 -15.83 -4.68
N LYS A 2 -12.61 -15.85 -3.47
CA LYS A 2 -12.00 -17.09 -2.93
C LYS A 2 -13.00 -18.25 -2.80
N GLU A 3 -14.23 -17.93 -2.39
CA GLU A 3 -15.33 -18.91 -2.27
C GLU A 3 -15.76 -19.49 -3.62
N ILE A 4 -15.88 -18.64 -4.65
CA ILE A 4 -16.19 -19.06 -6.03
C ILE A 4 -15.10 -20.02 -6.55
N TRP A 5 -13.83 -19.69 -6.30
CA TRP A 5 -12.70 -20.54 -6.68
C TRP A 5 -12.72 -21.89 -5.95
N ALA A 6 -13.01 -21.88 -4.65
CA ALA A 6 -13.15 -23.11 -3.87
C ALA A 6 -14.32 -23.98 -4.38
N ALA A 7 -15.45 -23.36 -4.74
CA ALA A 7 -16.58 -24.06 -5.33
C ALA A 7 -16.23 -24.66 -6.69
N LEU A 8 -15.51 -23.91 -7.54
CA LEU A 8 -15.06 -24.33 -8.86
C LEU A 8 -14.06 -25.51 -8.79
N ASP A 9 -13.12 -25.49 -7.85
CA ASP A 9 -12.20 -26.61 -7.62
C ASP A 9 -12.90 -27.84 -7.02
N ASN A 10 -13.81 -27.64 -6.07
CA ASN A 10 -14.54 -28.74 -5.42
C ASN A 10 -15.43 -29.49 -6.42
N ILE A 11 -16.16 -28.75 -7.26
CA ILE A 11 -17.06 -29.34 -8.25
C ILE A 11 -16.32 -29.96 -9.46
N LYS A 12 -14.99 -29.76 -9.53
CA LYS A 12 -14.13 -30.22 -10.63
C LYS A 12 -14.64 -29.75 -11.99
N TRP A 13 -14.75 -28.43 -12.14
CA TRP A 13 -15.26 -27.69 -13.30
C TRP A 13 -14.91 -28.29 -14.68
N GLN A 14 -13.68 -28.73 -14.88
CA GLN A 14 -13.20 -29.32 -16.13
C GLN A 14 -13.94 -30.61 -16.55
N PHE A 15 -14.57 -31.32 -15.60
CA PHE A 15 -15.27 -32.58 -15.83
C PHE A 15 -16.79 -32.44 -15.88
N LEU A 16 -17.33 -31.24 -15.65
CA LEU A 16 -18.77 -31.00 -15.71
C LEU A 16 -19.30 -31.01 -17.13
N THR A 17 -20.54 -31.48 -17.30
CA THR A 17 -21.29 -31.30 -18.55
C THR A 17 -21.65 -29.82 -18.74
N GLU A 18 -21.99 -29.44 -19.98
CA GLU A 18 -22.41 -28.08 -20.31
C GLU A 18 -23.60 -27.61 -19.45
N GLU A 19 -24.60 -28.47 -19.26
CA GLU A 19 -25.78 -28.17 -18.42
C GLU A 19 -25.41 -28.00 -16.94
N GLN A 20 -24.51 -28.83 -16.41
CA GLN A 20 -24.00 -28.68 -15.04
C GLN A 20 -23.20 -27.39 -14.86
N ARG A 21 -22.43 -26.98 -15.87
CA ARG A 21 -21.72 -25.71 -15.86
C ARG A 21 -22.67 -24.53 -15.89
N MET A 22 -23.70 -24.60 -16.74
CA MET A 22 -24.73 -23.56 -16.82
C MET A 22 -25.41 -23.36 -15.46
N GLN A 23 -25.74 -24.45 -14.77
CA GLN A 23 -26.29 -24.39 -13.41
C GLN A 23 -25.31 -23.80 -12.39
N PHE A 24 -24.03 -24.17 -12.47
CA PHE A 24 -23.00 -23.57 -11.63
C PHE A 24 -22.89 -22.06 -11.87
N LEU A 25 -22.87 -21.62 -13.13
CA LEU A 25 -22.75 -20.21 -13.51
C LEU A 25 -23.96 -19.39 -13.06
N LEU A 26 -25.18 -19.91 -13.25
CA LEU A 26 -26.41 -19.30 -12.73
C LEU A 26 -26.37 -19.11 -11.21
N THR A 27 -25.76 -20.05 -10.49
CA THR A 27 -25.70 -20.02 -9.02
C THR A 27 -24.63 -19.07 -8.50
N TRP A 28 -23.43 -19.10 -9.09
CA TRP A 28 -22.24 -18.46 -8.53
C TRP A 28 -21.85 -17.16 -9.23
N LEU A 29 -22.28 -16.95 -10.47
CA LEU A 29 -21.83 -15.87 -11.35
C LEU A 29 -22.99 -15.33 -12.23
N PRO A 30 -24.21 -15.08 -11.69
CA PRO A 30 -25.37 -14.65 -12.47
C PRO A 30 -25.13 -13.35 -13.26
N GLU A 31 -24.22 -12.49 -12.78
CA GLU A 31 -23.84 -11.25 -13.44
C GLU A 31 -23.16 -11.44 -14.81
N PHE A 32 -22.66 -12.65 -15.11
CA PHE A 32 -22.01 -12.98 -16.37
C PHE A 32 -22.91 -13.76 -17.34
N GLU A 33 -24.24 -13.73 -17.15
CA GLU A 33 -25.21 -14.46 -17.98
C GLU A 33 -24.99 -14.31 -19.50
N PRO A 34 -24.69 -13.11 -20.04
CA PRO A 34 -24.39 -12.95 -21.47
C PRO A 34 -23.16 -13.73 -21.98
N LEU A 35 -22.30 -14.20 -21.08
CA LEU A 35 -21.08 -14.96 -21.38
C LEU A 35 -21.21 -16.45 -21.04
N PHE A 36 -22.37 -16.91 -20.58
CA PHE A 36 -22.50 -18.30 -20.14
C PHE A 36 -22.29 -19.30 -21.26
N ASP A 37 -22.78 -19.01 -22.47
CA ASP A 37 -22.51 -19.84 -23.65
C ASP A 37 -21.00 -19.99 -23.91
N LEU A 38 -20.26 -18.88 -23.76
CA LEU A 38 -18.79 -18.89 -23.89
C LEU A 38 -18.13 -19.73 -22.80
N PHE A 39 -18.54 -19.58 -21.53
CA PHE A 39 -17.92 -20.28 -20.41
C PHE A 39 -18.31 -21.76 -20.33
N SER A 40 -19.47 -22.15 -20.86
CA SER A 40 -19.95 -23.53 -20.81
C SER A 40 -19.53 -24.38 -22.01
N ASP A 41 -19.23 -23.78 -23.18
CA ASP A 41 -18.86 -24.49 -24.41
C ASP A 41 -17.50 -25.22 -24.31
N PHE A 42 -17.54 -26.52 -24.59
CA PHE A 42 -16.35 -27.38 -24.67
C PHE A 42 -15.64 -27.29 -26.02
N ARG A 43 -16.38 -27.06 -27.11
CA ARG A 43 -15.87 -27.25 -28.48
C ARG A 43 -14.74 -26.28 -28.81
N SER A 44 -14.74 -25.13 -28.15
CA SER A 44 -13.79 -24.05 -28.40
C SER A 44 -12.83 -23.81 -27.22
N GLY A 45 -12.81 -24.69 -26.21
CA GLY A 45 -12.01 -24.50 -25.00
C GLY A 45 -12.53 -23.40 -24.07
N GLY A 46 -13.77 -22.94 -24.26
CA GLY A 46 -14.40 -21.86 -23.50
C GLY A 46 -14.44 -22.11 -21.98
N TYR A 47 -14.57 -23.37 -21.57
CA TYR A 47 -14.48 -23.76 -20.16
C TYR A 47 -13.15 -23.42 -19.48
N ARG A 48 -12.05 -23.27 -20.23
CA ARG A 48 -10.76 -22.83 -19.66
C ARG A 48 -10.73 -21.33 -19.42
N ILE A 49 -11.41 -20.55 -20.27
CA ILE A 49 -11.45 -19.08 -20.19
C ILE A 49 -11.93 -18.62 -18.82
N LEU A 50 -12.97 -19.27 -18.27
CA LEU A 50 -13.44 -18.93 -16.93
C LEU A 50 -12.37 -19.16 -15.86
N SER A 51 -11.67 -20.30 -15.93
CA SER A 51 -10.63 -20.63 -14.95
C SER A 51 -9.46 -19.66 -15.04
N ASP A 52 -9.04 -19.32 -16.26
CA ASP A 52 -7.96 -18.35 -16.52
C ASP A 52 -8.35 -16.95 -16.03
N LEU A 53 -9.55 -16.47 -16.38
CA LEU A 53 -10.06 -15.17 -15.95
C LEU A 53 -10.16 -15.06 -14.43
N LEU A 54 -10.71 -16.08 -13.77
CA LEU A 54 -10.81 -16.08 -12.31
C LEU A 54 -9.43 -16.13 -11.65
N ASN A 55 -8.45 -16.81 -12.26
CA ASN A 55 -7.07 -16.82 -11.78
C ASN A 55 -6.42 -15.44 -11.92
N ASP A 56 -6.59 -14.78 -13.08
CA ASP A 56 -6.09 -13.43 -13.32
C ASP A 56 -6.69 -12.43 -12.32
N ILE A 57 -8.00 -12.52 -12.07
CA ILE A 57 -8.69 -11.68 -11.07
C ILE A 57 -8.15 -11.96 -9.66
N LEU A 58 -7.95 -13.23 -9.27
CA LEU A 58 -7.37 -13.55 -7.97
C LEU A 58 -5.94 -13.01 -7.84
N GLN A 59 -5.12 -13.21 -8.87
CA GLN A 59 -3.75 -12.73 -8.90
C GLN A 59 -3.71 -11.20 -8.80
N GLU A 60 -4.53 -10.48 -9.57
CA GLU A 60 -4.59 -9.03 -9.52
C GLU A 60 -5.08 -8.55 -8.14
N ASN A 61 -6.08 -9.21 -7.55
CA ASN A 61 -6.52 -8.89 -6.19
C ASN A 61 -5.41 -9.05 -5.14
N GLU A 62 -4.60 -10.12 -5.23
CA GLU A 62 -3.46 -10.31 -4.33
C GLU A 62 -2.33 -9.31 -4.59
N GLN A 63 -2.09 -8.94 -5.85
CA GLN A 63 -1.15 -7.87 -6.19
C GLN A 63 -1.63 -6.51 -5.68
N HIS A 64 -2.91 -6.21 -5.84
CA HIS A 64 -3.52 -4.99 -5.33
C HIS A 64 -3.37 -4.89 -3.81
N LYS A 65 -3.67 -5.96 -3.07
CA LYS A 65 -3.42 -6.03 -1.61
C LYS A 65 -1.96 -5.80 -1.25
N LYS A 66 -1.00 -6.30 -2.04
CA LYS A 66 0.43 -6.04 -1.80
C LYS A 66 0.81 -4.58 -2.04
N ARG A 67 0.19 -3.93 -3.03
CA ARG A 67 0.42 -2.52 -3.39
C ARG A 67 -0.33 -1.53 -2.49
N GLN A 68 -1.25 -2.00 -1.64
CA GLN A 68 -1.94 -1.13 -0.68
C GLN A 68 -0.92 -0.44 0.24
N LEU A 69 -1.01 0.89 0.24
CA LEU A 69 -0.20 1.76 1.07
C LEU A 69 -0.75 1.87 2.49
N HIS A 70 -2.06 1.73 2.65
CA HIS A 70 -2.74 1.65 3.94
C HIS A 70 -3.22 0.23 4.19
N ARG A 71 -2.96 -0.30 5.39
CA ARG A 71 -3.34 -1.64 5.83
C ARG A 71 -4.20 -1.58 7.09
N PRO A 72 -5.10 -2.55 7.27
CA PRO A 72 -5.81 -2.70 8.53
C PRO A 72 -4.82 -2.92 9.68
N GLY A 73 -4.85 -2.03 10.68
CA GLY A 73 -3.95 -2.08 11.84
C GLY A 73 -2.74 -1.14 11.77
N ASP A 74 -2.58 -0.38 10.69
CA ASP A 74 -1.57 0.67 10.63
C ASP A 74 -1.81 1.73 11.72
N SER A 75 -0.72 2.24 12.30
CA SER A 75 -0.79 3.28 13.32
C SER A 75 -1.24 4.60 12.71
N THR A 76 -1.82 5.48 13.55
CA THR A 76 -2.18 6.84 13.13
C THR A 76 -0.99 7.60 12.54
N VAL A 77 0.17 7.50 13.19
CA VAL A 77 1.43 8.09 12.71
C VAL A 77 1.81 7.56 11.32
N PHE A 78 1.70 6.25 11.08
CA PHE A 78 2.02 5.68 9.77
C PHE A 78 1.06 6.18 8.69
N ASN A 79 -0.24 6.26 9.01
CA ASN A 79 -1.24 6.79 8.08
C ASN A 79 -0.93 8.25 7.72
N ASP A 80 -0.56 9.09 8.67
CA ASP A 80 -0.16 10.49 8.43
C ASP A 80 1.06 10.60 7.50
N LEU A 81 2.07 9.74 7.70
CA LEU A 81 3.25 9.71 6.83
C LEU A 81 2.91 9.25 5.42
N MET A 82 2.00 8.29 5.29
CA MET A 82 1.55 7.79 3.99
C MET A 82 0.67 8.81 3.25
N GLU A 83 -0.14 9.58 3.99
CA GLU A 83 -0.88 10.71 3.45
C GLU A 83 0.08 11.78 2.90
N ALA A 84 1.17 12.08 3.61
CA ALA A 84 2.21 13.00 3.10
C ALA A 84 2.90 12.45 1.83
N TYR A 85 3.08 11.13 1.74
CA TYR A 85 3.60 10.49 0.53
C TYR A 85 2.63 10.64 -0.66
N LEU A 86 1.32 10.48 -0.44
CA LEU A 86 0.29 10.53 -1.47
C LEU A 86 -0.04 11.97 -1.92
N SER A 87 -0.07 12.92 -0.98
CA SER A 87 -0.41 14.32 -1.21
C SER A 87 0.76 15.18 -1.71
N LYS A 88 1.96 14.59 -1.85
CA LYS A 88 3.15 15.30 -2.32
C LYS A 88 2.94 15.88 -3.71
N ARG A 89 3.61 17.01 -4.00
CA ARG A 89 3.62 17.56 -5.36
C ARG A 89 4.34 16.59 -6.31
N ASN A 90 3.93 16.56 -7.57
CA ASN A 90 4.55 15.67 -8.57
C ASN A 90 6.06 15.93 -8.72
N SER A 91 6.49 17.19 -8.60
CA SER A 91 7.90 17.60 -8.63
C SER A 91 8.66 17.35 -7.33
N GLN A 92 7.99 17.05 -6.23
CA GLN A 92 8.61 16.86 -4.92
C GLN A 92 9.05 15.40 -4.72
N HIS A 93 10.26 15.23 -4.19
CA HIS A 93 10.78 13.92 -3.86
C HIS A 93 10.02 13.34 -2.66
N TYR A 94 9.63 12.07 -2.73
CA TYR A 94 8.79 11.46 -1.69
C TYR A 94 9.44 11.47 -0.31
N ARG A 95 10.76 11.24 -0.23
CA ARG A 95 11.49 11.27 1.04
C ARG A 95 11.39 12.61 1.74
N GLU A 96 11.41 13.69 0.97
CA GLU A 96 11.33 15.05 1.50
C GLU A 96 9.94 15.29 2.11
N ALA A 97 8.87 15.01 1.36
CA ALA A 97 7.49 15.17 1.83
C ALA A 97 7.23 14.38 3.13
N VAL A 98 7.65 13.12 3.16
CA VAL A 98 7.50 12.26 4.34
C VAL A 98 8.38 12.73 5.50
N SER A 99 9.62 13.20 5.24
CA SER A 99 10.51 13.71 6.29
C SER A 99 9.98 14.96 6.97
N ILE A 100 9.32 15.86 6.21
CA ILE A 100 8.69 17.07 6.75
C ILE A 100 7.58 16.65 7.71
N ARG A 101 6.68 15.76 7.28
CA ARG A 101 5.59 15.28 8.15
C ARG A 101 6.12 14.54 9.38
N CYS A 102 7.17 13.74 9.22
CA CYS A 102 7.84 13.06 10.34
C CYS A 102 8.41 14.07 11.35
N ARG A 103 9.06 15.14 10.88
CA ARG A 103 9.59 16.21 11.73
C ARG A 103 8.49 16.92 12.51
N GLU A 104 7.36 17.22 11.87
CA GLU A 104 6.19 17.82 12.55
C GLU A 104 5.71 16.93 13.71
N LEU A 105 5.50 15.64 13.45
CA LEU A 105 5.05 14.68 14.46
C LEU A 105 6.07 14.53 15.61
N LEU A 106 7.38 14.53 15.31
CA LEU A 106 8.41 14.49 16.34
C LEU A 106 8.41 15.73 17.22
N ASN A 107 8.15 16.91 16.65
CA ASN A 107 8.10 18.17 17.39
C ASN A 107 6.93 18.22 18.39
N GLU A 108 5.85 17.50 18.11
CA GLU A 108 4.73 17.33 19.05
C GLU A 108 5.13 16.49 20.27
N ILE A 109 5.99 15.48 20.09
CA ILE A 109 6.47 14.62 21.17
C ILE A 109 7.53 15.36 22.01
N VAL A 110 8.53 15.94 21.35
CA VAL A 110 9.59 16.70 22.00
C VAL A 110 9.86 17.97 21.22
N ARG A 111 9.64 19.11 21.87
CA ARG A 111 9.97 20.42 21.29
C ARG A 111 11.46 20.49 20.95
N PRO A 112 11.87 21.06 19.80
CA PRO A 112 13.26 21.11 19.38
C PRO A 112 14.22 21.65 20.45
N GLN A 113 13.83 22.70 21.18
CA GLN A 113 14.68 23.29 22.24
C GLN A 113 14.93 22.31 23.40
N MET A 114 13.95 21.48 23.73
CA MET A 114 14.12 20.43 24.74
C MET A 114 14.96 19.27 24.20
N ALA A 115 14.78 18.92 22.92
CA ALA A 115 15.58 17.89 22.27
C ALA A 115 17.08 18.23 22.28
N VAL A 116 17.45 19.50 22.04
CA VAL A 116 18.85 19.96 22.12
C VAL A 116 19.46 19.63 23.48
N ARG A 117 18.75 19.96 24.57
CA ARG A 117 19.22 19.71 25.95
C ARG A 117 19.40 18.22 26.23
N TYR A 118 18.50 17.38 25.73
CA TYR A 118 18.63 15.92 25.88
C TYR A 118 19.83 15.38 25.10
N VAL A 119 20.03 15.81 23.86
CA VAL A 119 21.16 15.36 23.04
C VAL A 119 22.49 15.82 23.64
N GLU A 120 22.54 17.05 24.19
CA GLU A 120 23.72 17.53 24.92
C GLU A 120 23.98 16.71 26.18
N ALA A 121 22.95 16.43 26.99
CA ALA A 121 23.08 15.61 28.20
C ALA A 121 23.56 14.17 27.89
N LEU A 122 23.19 13.65 26.72
CA LEU A 122 23.69 12.36 26.20
C LEU A 122 25.13 12.43 25.68
N GLY A 123 25.76 13.61 25.64
CA GLY A 123 27.12 13.82 25.13
C GLY A 123 27.25 13.69 23.61
N LYS A 124 26.14 13.66 22.87
CA LYS A 124 26.12 13.39 21.42
C LYS A 124 26.02 14.66 20.58
N ARG A 125 26.89 15.64 20.82
CA ARG A 125 26.80 16.97 20.18
C ARG A 125 26.84 16.95 18.65
N ASN A 126 27.52 15.98 18.04
CA ASN A 126 27.55 15.87 16.57
C ASN A 126 26.15 15.63 15.97
N LEU A 127 25.26 14.92 16.69
CA LEU A 127 23.89 14.67 16.23
C LEU A 127 23.03 15.95 16.19
N LEU A 128 23.43 17.00 16.90
CA LEU A 128 22.72 18.28 16.87
C LEU A 128 22.74 18.89 15.46
N TRP A 129 23.87 18.78 14.76
CA TRP A 129 24.03 19.28 13.39
C TRP A 129 23.23 18.49 12.37
N ASP A 130 23.06 17.18 12.59
CA ASP A 130 22.33 16.31 11.68
C ASP A 130 20.80 16.42 11.85
N LEU A 131 20.32 16.68 13.08
CA LEU A 131 18.90 16.53 13.43
C LEU A 131 18.19 17.82 13.85
N LEU A 132 18.92 18.80 14.38
CA LEU A 132 18.37 20.00 15.03
C LEU A 132 19.02 21.29 14.53
N LEU A 133 19.54 21.29 13.30
CA LEU A 133 20.20 22.46 12.71
C LEU A 133 19.30 23.70 12.74
N ASP A 134 18.02 23.53 12.43
CA ASP A 134 16.96 24.54 12.47
C ASP A 134 16.80 25.20 13.86
N ALA A 135 17.00 24.45 14.94
CA ALA A 135 16.91 24.97 16.31
C ALA A 135 18.20 25.67 16.76
N LEU A 136 19.33 25.33 16.12
CA LEU A 136 20.65 25.88 16.44
C LEU A 136 20.94 27.15 15.65
N GLU A 137 20.51 27.22 14.38
CA GLU A 137 20.79 28.31 13.45
C GLU A 137 20.61 29.71 14.06
N PRO A 138 19.53 30.02 14.82
CA PRO A 138 19.37 31.34 15.44
C PRO A 138 20.40 31.68 16.54
N ASN A 139 21.08 30.66 17.07
CA ASN A 139 22.06 30.77 18.15
C ASN A 139 23.50 30.61 17.66
N VAL A 140 23.72 30.34 16.36
CA VAL A 140 25.07 30.25 15.79
C VAL A 140 25.58 31.68 15.56
N LEU A 141 26.71 32.00 16.17
CA LEU A 141 27.40 33.28 15.93
C LEU A 141 28.12 33.21 14.59
N GLU A 142 27.87 34.16 13.69
CA GLU A 142 28.69 34.34 12.49
C GLU A 142 30.10 34.75 12.91
N VAL A 143 31.08 33.87 12.66
CA VAL A 143 32.49 34.19 12.87
C VAL A 143 33.04 34.69 11.55
N SER A 144 33.39 35.98 11.50
CA SER A 144 34.22 36.52 10.44
C SER A 144 35.57 35.80 10.47
N HIS A 145 35.84 34.97 9.46
CA HIS A 145 37.18 34.49 9.22
C HIS A 145 37.98 35.65 8.63
N ALA A 146 38.89 36.21 9.43
CA ALA A 146 39.92 37.11 8.90
C ALA A 146 40.83 36.28 7.98
N GLU A 147 40.88 36.66 6.71
CA GLU A 147 41.88 36.20 5.74
C GLU A 147 43.30 36.63 6.13
#